data_AF-K1SR62-F1
#
_entry.id   AF-K1SR62-F1
#
_cell.length_a   1.000
_cell.length_b   1.000
_cell.length_c   1.000
_cell.angle_alpha   90.00
_cell.angle_beta   90.00
_cell.angle_gamma   90.00
#
_symmetry.space_group_name_H-M   'P 1'
#
loop_
_entity.id
_entity.type
_entity.pdbx_description
1 polymer ?
#
loop_
_entity_poly.entity_id
_entity_poly.type
_entity_poly.pdbx_seq_one_letter_code
_entity_poly.pdbx_strand_id
1 'polypeptide(L)'
;MNKPFVHMLTTPLNKYAFDVNTNQLIQVGDKLYEYLLNLEKESDSEYAEPDSDIKKQMEMLSSQGYLSCNRPKRMKHNQSDLIEYHLNDNIAQIIL
;
A
#
# COMPACT_ATOMS: atom_id res chain seq x y z
N MET A 1 1.01 17.24 1.66
CA MET A 1 0.83 15.98 0.90
C MET A 1 0.73 14.86 1.91
N ASN A 2 -0.20 13.91 1.78
CA ASN A 2 -0.31 12.80 2.74
C ASN A 2 0.69 11.69 2.37
N LYS A 3 1.37 11.13 3.36
CA LYS A 3 2.37 10.06 3.16
C LYS A 3 1.72 8.81 2.53
N PRO A 4 2.16 8.38 1.34
CA PRO A 4 1.64 7.17 0.71
C PRO A 4 2.00 5.93 1.53
N PHE A 5 1.14 4.90 1.50
CA PHE A 5 1.41 3.65 2.21
C PHE A 5 2.07 2.65 1.28
N VAL A 6 3.39 2.81 1.12
CA VAL A 6 4.23 1.98 0.26
C VAL A 6 5.41 1.41 1.04
N HIS A 7 5.93 0.28 0.56
CA HIS A 7 7.20 -0.30 1.00
C HIS A 7 8.19 -0.36 -0.15
N MET A 8 9.40 0.14 0.08
CA MET A 8 10.42 0.18 -0.95
C MET A 8 11.24 -1.11 -0.98
N LEU A 9 11.46 -1.64 -2.19
CA LEU A 9 12.26 -2.85 -2.40
C LEU A 9 13.15 -2.73 -3.64
N THR A 10 14.28 -3.42 -3.60
CA THR A 10 15.22 -3.48 -4.71
C THR A 10 15.48 -4.92 -5.13
N THR A 11 15.76 -5.06 -6.42
CA THR A 11 16.34 -6.27 -7.02
C THR A 11 17.66 -5.88 -7.67
N PRO A 12 18.52 -6.83 -8.08
CA PRO A 12 19.75 -6.50 -8.80
C PRO A 12 19.53 -5.70 -10.09
N LEU A 13 18.35 -5.81 -10.71
CA LEU A 13 18.05 -5.16 -11.99
C LEU A 13 17.25 -3.87 -11.85
N ASN A 14 16.29 -3.84 -10.92
CA ASN A 14 15.27 -2.79 -10.85
C ASN A 14 14.90 -2.43 -9.40
N LYS A 15 14.32 -1.25 -9.25
CA LYS A 15 13.77 -0.71 -8.01
C LYS A 15 12.25 -0.64 -8.07
N TYR A 16 11.58 -0.96 -6.97
CA TYR A 16 10.12 -1.03 -6.91
C TYR A 16 9.56 -0.36 -5.65
N ALA A 17 8.36 0.18 -5.79
CA ALA A 17 7.47 0.53 -4.68
C ALA A 17 6.37 -0.53 -4.61
N PHE A 18 6.24 -1.21 -3.48
CA PHE A 18 5.10 -2.05 -3.17
C PHE A 18 3.97 -1.19 -2.61
N ASP A 19 2.88 -1.04 -3.35
CA ASP A 19 1.69 -0.34 -2.88
C ASP A 19 0.82 -1.29 -2.04
N VAL A 20 0.69 -0.96 -0.75
CA VAL A 20 -0.03 -1.80 0.22
C VAL A 20 -1.52 -1.83 -0.06
N ASN A 21 -2.10 -0.74 -0.58
CA ASN A 21 -3.54 -0.64 -0.82
C ASN A 21 -3.96 -1.40 -2.07
N THR A 22 -3.11 -1.44 -3.10
CA THR A 22 -3.40 -2.18 -4.34
C THR A 22 -2.79 -3.57 -4.37
N ASN A 23 -1.89 -3.91 -3.43
CA ASN A 23 -1.12 -5.15 -3.40
C ASN A 23 -0.33 -5.38 -4.70
N GLN A 24 0.35 -4.35 -5.21
CA GLN A 24 1.08 -4.39 -6.48
C GLN A 24 2.50 -3.85 -6.35
N LEU A 25 3.41 -4.41 -7.17
CA LEU A 25 4.77 -3.92 -7.35
C LEU A 25 4.83 -2.94 -8.52
N ILE A 26 5.22 -1.70 -8.25
CA ILE A 26 5.36 -0.64 -9.25
C ILE A 26 6.85 -0.42 -9.48
N GLN A 27 7.32 -0.65 -10.69
CA GLN A 27 8.70 -0.31 -11.06
C GLN A 27 8.85 1.21 -11.08
N VAL A 28 9.85 1.74 -10.39
CA VAL A 28 10.11 3.17 -10.28
C VAL A 28 11.55 3.49 -10.64
N GLY A 29 11.78 4.68 -11.19
CA GLY A 29 13.13 5.18 -11.45
C GLY A 29 13.86 5.57 -10.16
N ASP A 30 15.18 5.71 -10.24
CA ASP A 30 16.04 5.97 -9.07
C ASP A 30 15.61 7.20 -8.26
N LYS A 31 15.34 8.33 -8.93
CA LYS A 31 14.96 9.58 -8.25
C LYS A 31 13.68 9.43 -7.42
N LEU A 32 12.66 8.81 -8.02
CA LEU A 32 11.38 8.58 -7.35
C LEU A 32 11.53 7.55 -6.23
N TYR A 33 12.35 6.51 -6.44
CA TYR A 33 12.65 5.52 -5.42
C TYR A 33 13.28 6.15 -4.17
N GLU A 34 14.35 6.94 -4.33
CA GLU A 34 15.02 7.58 -3.19
C GLU A 34 14.07 8.54 -2.46
N TYR A 35 13.25 9.28 -3.22
CA TYR A 35 12.24 10.16 -2.64
C TYR A 35 11.22 9.40 -1.80
N LEU A 36 10.60 8.34 -2.35
CA LEU A 36 9.63 7.51 -1.64
C LEU A 36 10.26 6.76 -0.46
N LEU A 37 11.53 6.34 -0.57
CA LEU A 37 12.26 5.69 0.52
C LEU A 37 12.50 6.64 1.69
N ASN A 38 12.84 7.90 1.41
CA ASN A 38 12.97 8.92 2.45
C ASN A 38 11.62 9.19 3.10
N LEU A 39 10.55 9.33 2.29
CA LEU A 39 9.18 9.46 2.80
C LEU A 39 8.78 8.28 3.68
N GLU A 40 9.13 7.04 3.32
CA GLU A 40 8.83 5.84 4.08
C GLU A 40 9.52 5.86 5.46
N LYS A 41 10.81 6.22 5.49
CA LYS A 41 11.66 6.20 6.70
C LYS A 41 11.39 7.36 7.67
N GLU A 42 11.05 8.54 7.17
CA GLU A 42 10.86 9.72 8.01
C GLU A 42 9.53 9.65 8.80
N SER A 43 9.62 9.95 10.10
CA SER A 43 8.48 10.11 11.00
C SER A 43 8.03 11.57 11.00
N ASP A 44 6.99 11.88 10.24
CA ASP A 44 6.11 13.06 10.35
C ASP A 44 6.72 14.48 10.46
N SER A 45 8.00 14.70 10.14
CA SER A 45 8.62 16.03 10.18
C SER A 45 9.38 16.39 8.91
N GLU A 46 8.91 17.44 8.24
CA GLU A 46 9.59 18.21 7.18
C GLU A 46 10.02 17.42 5.93
N TYR A 47 9.03 17.08 5.09
CA TYR A 47 9.33 16.57 3.75
C TYR A 47 10.01 17.66 2.92
N ALA A 48 11.15 17.33 2.33
CA ALA A 48 11.71 18.13 1.25
C ALA A 48 10.67 18.21 0.12
N GLU A 49 10.40 19.43 -0.35
CA GLU A 49 9.53 19.64 -1.51
C GLU A 49 10.08 18.84 -2.70
N PRO A 50 9.26 17.99 -3.35
CA PRO A 50 9.73 17.19 -4.46
C PRO A 50 10.07 18.07 -5.66
N ASP A 51 11.07 17.65 -6.43
CA ASP A 51 11.32 18.20 -7.75
C ASP A 51 10.07 18.10 -8.63
N SER A 52 9.92 19.05 -9.55
CA SER A 52 8.81 19.15 -10.51
C SER A 52 8.57 17.85 -11.29
N ASP A 53 9.65 17.14 -11.67
CA ASP A 53 9.54 15.86 -12.37
C ASP A 53 9.02 14.74 -11.48
N ILE A 54 9.48 14.68 -10.22
CA ILE A 54 9.01 13.71 -9.22
C ILE A 54 7.52 13.96 -8.94
N LYS A 55 7.13 15.23 -8.81
CA LYS A 55 5.74 15.62 -8.59
C LYS A 55 4.82 15.14 -9.74
N LYS A 56 5.23 15.31 -11.00
CA LYS A 56 4.47 14.80 -12.15
C LYS A 56 4.32 13.28 -12.14
N GLN A 57 5.39 12.56 -11.80
CA GLN A 57 5.33 11.09 -11.70
C GLN A 57 4.39 10.64 -10.57
N MET A 58 4.46 11.30 -9.42
CA MET A 58 3.55 11.05 -8.29
C MET A 58 2.09 11.31 -8.67
N GLU A 59 1.81 12.42 -9.37
CA GLU A 59 0.46 12.76 -9.84
C GLU A 59 -0.04 11.73 -10.87
N MET A 60 0.81 11.29 -11.79
CA MET A 60 0.48 10.23 -12.75
C MET A 60 0.11 8.91 -12.05
N LEU A 61 0.95 8.45 -11.11
CA LEU A 61 0.67 7.23 -10.34
C LEU A 61 -0.60 7.35 -9.49
N SER A 62 -0.81 8.53 -8.88
CA SER A 62 -2.03 8.80 -8.12
C SER A 62 -3.28 8.75 -9.00
N SER A 63 -3.21 9.28 -10.23
CA SER A 63 -4.32 9.21 -11.19
C SER A 63 -4.66 7.79 -11.64
N GLN A 64 -3.69 6.87 -11.53
CA GLN A 64 -3.86 5.44 -11.82
C GLN A 64 -4.39 4.65 -10.62
N GLY A 65 -4.59 5.29 -9.47
CA GLY A 65 -5.11 4.69 -8.24
C GLY A 65 -4.04 4.17 -7.28
N TYR A 66 -2.76 4.46 -7.53
CA TYR A 66 -1.65 4.11 -6.64
C TYR A 66 -1.36 5.21 -5.61
N LEU A 67 -0.44 4.91 -4.68
CA LEU A 67 0.11 5.82 -3.68
C LEU A 67 -0.94 6.36 -2.70
N SER A 68 -1.99 5.58 -2.45
CA SER A 68 -2.98 5.94 -1.44
C SER A 68 -2.35 5.97 -0.04
N CYS A 69 -2.73 6.96 0.75
CA CYS A 69 -2.32 7.08 2.15
C CYS A 69 -3.21 6.27 3.10
N ASN A 70 -4.18 5.50 2.57
CA ASN A 70 -5.07 4.70 3.39
C ASN A 70 -4.28 3.62 4.15
N ARG A 71 -4.57 3.48 5.44
CA ARG A 71 -3.97 2.47 6.32
C ARG A 71 -5.12 1.66 6.93
N PRO A 72 -5.48 0.50 6.35
CA PRO A 72 -6.54 -0.35 6.88
C PRO A 72 -6.28 -0.68 8.36
N LYS A 73 -7.18 -0.24 9.26
CA LYS A 73 -7.06 -0.47 10.71
C LYS A 73 -7.76 -1.74 11.18
N ARG A 74 -8.64 -2.29 10.36
CA ARG A 74 -9.46 -3.46 10.66
C ARG A 74 -9.45 -4.38 9.45
N MET A 75 -9.14 -5.64 9.69
CA MET A 75 -9.28 -6.72 8.72
C MET A 75 -10.46 -7.60 9.15
N LYS A 76 -11.27 -8.00 8.18
CA LYS A 76 -12.41 -8.88 8.37
C LYS A 76 -12.33 -9.97 7.31
N HIS A 77 -12.44 -11.23 7.73
CA HIS A 77 -12.49 -12.34 6.78
C HIS A 77 -13.82 -12.27 6.02
N ASN A 78 -13.83 -12.65 4.74
CA ASN A 78 -15.06 -12.62 3.93
C ASN A 78 -16.19 -13.49 4.52
N GLN A 79 -15.83 -14.57 5.22
CA GLN A 79 -16.78 -15.45 5.92
C GLN A 79 -17.09 -15.01 7.35
N SER A 80 -16.49 -13.92 7.88
CA SER A 80 -16.75 -13.48 9.25
C SER A 80 -18.23 -13.19 9.49
N ASP A 81 -18.95 -12.69 8.48
CA ASP A 81 -20.40 -12.45 8.56
C ASP A 81 -21.24 -13.72 8.58
N LEU A 82 -20.69 -14.83 8.11
CA LEU A 82 -21.38 -16.12 8.05
C LEU A 82 -21.19 -16.94 9.32
N ILE A 83 -20.32 -16.51 10.24
CA ILE A 83 -20.01 -17.24 11.48
C ILE A 83 -21.29 -17.50 12.29
N GLU A 84 -22.15 -16.49 12.45
CA GLU A 84 -23.40 -16.62 13.22
C GLU A 84 -24.36 -17.62 12.57
N TYR A 85 -24.50 -17.58 11.25
CA TYR A 85 -25.30 -18.55 10.49
C TYR A 85 -24.77 -19.97 10.63
N HIS A 86 -23.45 -20.16 10.50
CA HIS A 86 -22.83 -21.48 10.60
C HIS A 86 -22.98 -22.08 12.01
N LEU A 87 -22.85 -21.27 13.06
CA LEU A 87 -23.04 -21.70 14.45
C LEU A 87 -24.48 -22.06 14.78
N ASN A 88 -25.48 -21.44 14.15
CA ASN A 88 -26.88 -21.71 14.47
C ASN A 88 -27.46 -22.88 13.66
N ASP A 89 -27.13 -22.97 12.36
CA ASP A 89 -27.83 -23.89 11.44
C ASP A 89 -26.96 -25.04 10.90
N ASN A 90 -25.63 -25.00 11.05
CA ASN A 90 -24.71 -25.93 10.37
C ASN A 90 -23.59 -26.50 11.27
N ILE A 91 -23.80 -26.59 12.59
CA ILE A 91 -22.80 -27.14 13.53
C ILE A 91 -22.28 -28.52 13.07
N ALA A 92 -23.15 -29.38 12.53
CA ALA A 92 -22.79 -30.72 12.08
C ALA A 92 -21.79 -30.76 10.90
N GLN A 93 -21.67 -29.68 10.11
CA GLN A 93 -20.71 -29.58 9.00
C GLN A 93 -19.36 -28.96 9.42
N ILE A 94 -19.29 -28.35 10.60
CA ILE A 94 -18.08 -27.69 11.13
C ILE A 94 -17.16 -28.71 11.82
N ILE A 95 -17.68 -29.88 12.20
CA ILE A 95 -16.89 -30.95 12.80
C ILE A 95 -16.16 -31.72 11.68
N LEU A 96 -14.89 -31.40 11.45
CA LEU A 96 -13.92 -32.25 10.75
C LEU A 96 -12.65 -32.40 11.59
#